data_AF-A0A7D5M4P7-F1
#
_entry.id   AF-A0A7D5M4P7-F1
#
_cell.length_a   1.000
_cell.length_b   1.000
_cell.length_c   1.000
_cell.angle_alpha   90.00
_cell.angle_beta   90.00
_cell.angle_gamma   90.00
#
_symmetry.space_group_name_H-M   'P 1'
#
loop_
_entity.id
_entity.type
_entity.pdbx_description
1 polymer ?
#
loop_
_entity_poly.entity_id
_entity_poly.type
_entity_poly.pdbx_seq_one_letter_code
_entity_poly.pdbx_strand_id
1 'polypeptide(L)'
;MKCKYCGKNFNAKNSIFCSKKCNTYHSAELERKTNLKSVTVTIKMDQDVSNGLRKIQSDLIRNATENISFSYVVNLVLKEGIKNKKLAS
;
A
#
# COMPACT_ATOMS: atom_id res chain seq x y z
N MET A 1 30.71 -2.83 -14.84
CA MET A 1 29.46 -2.11 -14.49
C MET A 1 29.55 -1.62 -13.03
N LYS A 2 29.01 -0.45 -12.66
CA LYS A 2 29.02 0.03 -11.26
C LYS A 2 27.74 -0.36 -10.55
N CYS A 3 27.83 -0.80 -9.31
CA CYS A 3 26.65 -1.15 -8.54
C CYS A 3 25.91 0.11 -8.12
N LYS A 4 24.61 0.14 -8.43
CA LYS A 4 23.73 1.27 -8.10
C LYS A 4 23.63 1.55 -6.59
N TYR A 5 23.90 0.55 -5.77
CA TYR A 5 23.83 0.64 -4.31
C TYR A 5 25.20 0.86 -3.66
N CYS A 6 26.22 0.06 -4.02
CA CYS A 6 27.52 0.08 -3.36
C CYS A 6 28.59 0.92 -4.08
N GLY A 7 28.31 1.42 -5.29
CA GLY A 7 29.25 2.18 -6.13
C GLY A 7 30.43 1.36 -6.69
N LYS A 8 30.67 0.15 -6.19
CA LYS A 8 31.79 -0.72 -6.61
C LYS A 8 31.58 -1.24 -8.03
N ASN A 9 32.69 -1.40 -8.75
CA ASN A 9 32.72 -2.05 -10.05
C ASN A 9 32.52 -3.56 -9.88
N PHE A 10 31.70 -4.16 -10.74
CA PHE A 10 31.50 -5.60 -10.81
C PHE A 10 31.25 -6.07 -12.25
N ASN A 11 31.66 -7.30 -12.52
CA ASN A 11 31.60 -7.97 -13.82
C ASN A 11 30.45 -8.99 -13.86
N ALA A 12 29.22 -8.50 -13.77
CA ALA A 12 28.05 -9.32 -14.06
C ALA A 12 27.34 -8.72 -15.29
N LYS A 13 27.15 -9.53 -16.34
CA LYS A 13 26.54 -9.07 -17.60
C LYS A 13 25.10 -8.55 -17.42
N ASN A 14 24.35 -9.06 -16.43
CA ASN A 14 22.91 -8.76 -16.26
C ASN A 14 22.48 -8.40 -14.82
N SER A 15 23.39 -8.29 -13.85
CA SER A 15 23.00 -7.98 -12.47
C SER A 15 23.14 -6.48 -12.21
N ILE A 16 22.14 -5.80 -11.64
CA ILE A 16 22.21 -4.37 -11.28
C ILE A 16 23.00 -4.16 -9.96
N PHE A 17 23.14 -5.23 -9.16
CA PHE A 17 23.74 -5.18 -7.83
C PHE A 17 25.04 -6.00 -7.76
N CYS A 18 26.04 -5.46 -7.05
CA CYS A 18 27.35 -6.10 -6.82
C CYS A 18 27.25 -7.35 -5.93
N SER A 19 26.17 -7.50 -5.17
CA SER A 19 25.93 -8.65 -4.30
C SER A 19 24.45 -8.77 -3.90
N LYS A 20 24.04 -9.95 -3.42
CA LYS A 20 22.71 -10.19 -2.85
C LYS A 20 22.42 -9.20 -1.70
N LYS A 21 23.42 -8.91 -0.87
CA LYS A 21 23.31 -7.94 0.23
C LYS A 21 22.96 -6.53 -0.25
N CYS A 22 23.53 -6.11 -1.38
CA CYS A 22 23.23 -4.79 -1.96
C CYS A 22 21.83 -4.72 -2.57
N ASN A 23 21.36 -5.82 -3.16
CA ASN A 23 19.97 -5.93 -3.60
C ASN A 23 19.01 -5.82 -2.41
N THR A 24 19.22 -6.63 -1.37
CA THR A 24 18.38 -6.63 -0.16
C THR A 24 18.32 -5.26 0.50
N TYR A 25 19.43 -4.54 0.61
CA TYR A 25 19.42 -3.22 1.21
C TYR A 25 18.66 -2.21 0.34
N HIS A 26 18.87 -2.23 -0.98
CA HIS A 26 18.13 -1.36 -1.89
C HIS A 26 16.62 -1.62 -1.80
N SER A 27 16.19 -2.89 -1.77
CA SER A 27 14.79 -3.26 -1.57
C SER A 27 14.24 -2.76 -0.24
N ALA A 28 14.98 -2.94 0.86
CA ALA A 28 14.56 -2.46 2.18
C ALA A 28 14.48 -0.92 2.26
N GLU A 29 15.40 -0.21 1.61
CA GLU A 29 15.37 1.25 1.54
C GLU A 29 14.21 1.75 0.65
N LEU A 30 13.94 1.05 -0.45
CA LEU A 30 12.78 1.33 -1.30
C LEU A 30 11.49 1.15 -0.50
N GLU A 31 11.32 0.03 0.19
CA GLU A 31 10.17 -0.23 1.09
C GLU A 31 10.03 0.84 2.18
N ARG A 32 11.14 1.29 2.78
CA ARG A 32 11.12 2.41 3.74
C ARG A 32 10.66 3.71 3.10
N LYS A 33 11.14 4.05 1.90
CA LYS A 33 10.71 5.25 1.16
C LYS A 33 9.24 5.17 0.72
N THR A 34 8.74 3.99 0.37
CA THR A 34 7.33 3.78 0.06
C THR A 34 6.47 3.94 1.32
N ASN A 35 6.92 3.43 2.47
CA ASN A 35 6.23 3.61 3.76
C ASN A 35 6.27 5.06 4.27
N LEU A 36 7.34 5.81 4.02
CA LEU A 36 7.45 7.24 4.36
C LEU A 36 6.46 8.15 3.63
N LYS A 37 5.81 7.68 2.56
CA LYS A 37 4.74 8.41 1.85
C LYS A 37 3.34 8.04 2.32
N SER A 38 3.20 7.13 3.29
CA SER A 38 1.90 6.79 3.84
C SER A 38 1.42 7.88 4.79
N VAL A 39 0.25 8.44 4.50
CA VAL A 39 -0.45 9.36 5.41
C VAL A 39 -1.44 8.52 6.19
N THR A 40 -1.30 8.49 7.52
CA THR A 40 -2.30 7.89 8.40
C THR A 40 -3.43 8.88 8.63
N VAL A 41 -4.67 8.44 8.42
CA VAL A 41 -5.87 9.24 8.66
C VAL A 41 -6.67 8.58 9.79
N THR A 42 -7.00 9.36 10.82
CA THR A 42 -7.91 8.92 11.89
C THR A 42 -9.29 9.51 11.64
N ILE A 43 -10.30 8.63 11.53
CA ILE A 43 -11.69 9.03 11.28
C ILE A 43 -12.51 8.61 12.49
N LYS A 44 -13.18 9.59 13.11
CA LYS A 44 -14.23 9.33 14.09
C LYS A 44 -15.57 9.32 13.35
N MET A 45 -16.35 8.28 13.57
CA MET A 45 -17.67 8.08 12.99
C MET A 45 -18.61 7.57 14.08
N ASP A 46 -19.90 7.78 13.90
CA ASP A 46 -20.92 7.23 14.79
C ASP A 46 -21.06 5.71 14.63
N GLN A 47 -21.82 5.10 15.54
CA GLN A 47 -22.01 3.66 15.61
C GLN A 47 -22.77 3.12 14.39
N ASP A 48 -23.72 3.87 13.85
CA ASP A 48 -24.56 3.43 12.72
C ASP A 48 -23.74 3.36 11.44
N VAL A 49 -22.90 4.37 11.19
CA VAL A 49 -21.94 4.36 10.07
C VAL A 49 -20.95 3.22 10.22
N SER A 50 -20.37 3.02 11.41
CA SER A 50 -19.46 1.91 11.70
C SER A 50 -20.11 0.54 11.43
N ASN A 51 -21.35 0.35 11.90
CA ASN A 51 -22.12 -0.88 11.67
C ASN A 51 -22.40 -1.10 10.18
N GLY A 52 -22.77 -0.05 9.45
CA GLY A 52 -22.98 -0.10 8.01
C GLY A 52 -21.73 -0.58 7.25
N LEU A 53 -20.56 -0.02 7.58
CA LEU A 53 -19.29 -0.43 6.97
C LEU A 53 -18.91 -1.88 7.32
N ARG A 54 -19.20 -2.35 8.54
CA ARG A 54 -18.98 -3.75 8.94
C ARG A 54 -19.88 -4.73 8.20
N LYS A 55 -21.11 -4.32 7.88
CA LYS A 55 -22.01 -5.12 7.06
C LYS A 55 -21.46 -5.28 5.65
N ILE A 56 -21.01 -4.17 5.03
CA ILE A 56 -20.34 -4.21 3.72
C ILE A 56 -19.12 -5.13 3.74
N GLN A 57 -18.28 -5.05 4.79
CA GLN A 57 -17.16 -5.97 4.97
C GLN A 57 -17.61 -7.43 4.97
N SER A 58 -18.65 -7.75 5.75
CA SER A 58 -19.19 -9.10 5.86
C SER A 58 -19.71 -9.62 4.52
N ASP A 59 -20.40 -8.77 3.75
CA ASP A 59 -20.93 -9.11 2.43
C ASP A 59 -19.83 -9.33 1.39
N LEU A 60 -18.74 -8.56 1.46
CA LEU A 60 -17.58 -8.76 0.58
C LEU A 60 -16.83 -10.05 0.92
N ILE A 61 -16.64 -10.37 2.20
CA ILE A 61 -15.97 -11.61 2.65
C ILE A 61 -16.71 -12.84 2.11
N ARG A 62 -18.05 -12.83 2.14
CA ARG A 62 -18.88 -13.93 1.63
C ARG A 62 -18.60 -14.27 0.16
N ASN A 63 -18.11 -13.30 -0.61
CA ASN A 63 -17.87 -13.43 -2.05
C ASN A 63 -16.38 -13.43 -2.42
N ALA A 64 -15.47 -13.34 -1.44
CA ALA A 64 -14.05 -13.20 -1.66
C ALA A 64 -13.27 -14.46 -1.27
N THR A 65 -12.24 -14.77 -2.06
CA THR A 65 -11.25 -15.83 -1.74
C THR A 65 -10.18 -15.35 -0.75
N GLU A 66 -10.14 -14.05 -0.46
CA GLU A 66 -9.13 -13.41 0.40
C GLU A 66 -9.77 -12.70 1.59
N ASN A 67 -8.99 -12.56 2.67
CA ASN A 67 -9.44 -11.88 3.88
C ASN A 67 -9.55 -10.37 3.65
N ILE A 68 -10.75 -9.83 3.82
CA ILE A 68 -11.02 -8.40 3.62
C ILE A 68 -10.97 -7.67 4.97
N SER A 69 -9.99 -6.78 5.12
CA SER A 69 -9.85 -5.95 6.31
C SER A 69 -10.89 -4.82 6.36
N PHE A 70 -11.26 -4.39 7.57
CA PHE A 70 -12.17 -3.25 7.74
C PHE A 70 -11.59 -1.96 7.15
N SER A 71 -10.28 -1.74 7.29
CA SER A 71 -9.58 -0.59 6.69
C SER A 71 -9.67 -0.57 5.16
N TYR A 72 -9.67 -1.74 4.51
CA TYR A 72 -9.84 -1.82 3.06
C TYR A 72 -11.24 -1.32 2.65
N VAL A 73 -12.29 -1.72 3.36
CA VAL A 73 -13.66 -1.26 3.12
C VAL A 73 -13.79 0.24 3.33
N VAL A 74 -13.25 0.76 4.43
CA VAL A 74 -13.24 2.21 4.70
C VAL A 74 -12.55 2.97 3.55
N ASN A 75 -11.38 2.49 3.10
CA ASN A 75 -10.64 3.13 2.00
C ASN A 75 -11.43 3.09 0.68
N LEU A 76 -12.13 2.00 0.37
CA LEU A 76 -12.98 1.91 -0.81
C LEU A 76 -14.10 2.95 -0.78
N VAL A 77 -14.83 3.02 0.34
CA VAL A 77 -15.95 3.96 0.50
C VAL A 77 -15.46 5.41 0.44
N LEU A 78 -14.35 5.73 1.09
CA LEU A 78 -13.74 7.06 1.00
C LEU A 78 -13.31 7.41 -0.42
N LYS A 79 -12.69 6.47 -1.14
CA LYS A 79 -12.28 6.67 -2.53
C LYS A 79 -13.48 7.02 -3.41
N GLU A 80 -14.60 6.32 -3.23
CA GLU A 80 -15.82 6.58 -4.00
C GLU A 80 -16.46 7.92 -3.61
N GLY A 81 -16.54 8.24 -2.32
CA GLY A 81 -17.01 9.53 -1.83
C GLY A 81 -16.19 10.71 -2.38
N ILE A 82 -14.87 10.58 -2.45
CA ILE A 82 -13.98 11.61 -3.04
C ILE A 82 -14.25 11.80 -4.53
N LYS A 83 -14.45 10.72 -5.30
CA LYS A 83 -14.78 10.83 -6.73
C LYS A 83 -16.09 11.59 -6.92
N ASN A 84 -17.13 11.22 -6.17
CA ASN A 84 -18.43 11.87 -6.26
C ASN A 84 -18.37 13.35 -5.89
N LYS A 85 -17.57 13.72 -4.87
CA LYS A 85 -17.35 15.13 -4.52
C LYS A 85 -16.71 15.93 -5.65
N LYS A 86 -15.72 15.35 -6.35
CA LYS A 86 -15.04 16.00 -7.48
C LYS A 86 -15.94 16.19 -8.70
N LEU A 87 -16.91 15.30 -8.91
CA LEU A 87 -17.88 15.41 -10.01
C LEU A 87 -18.96 16.47 -9.73
N ALA A 88 -19.20 16.79 -8.46
CA ALA A 88 -20.16 17.79 -8.02
C ALA A 88 -19.57 19.21 -7.85
N SER A 89 -18.26 19.38 -8.12
CA SER A 89 -17.53 20.67 -8.04
C SER A 89 -17.19 21.15 -9.45
#